data_AF-A0A350YYK6-F1
#
_entry.id   AF-A0A350YYK6-F1
#
_cell.length_a   1.000
_cell.length_b   1.000
_cell.length_c   1.000
_cell.angle_alpha   90.00
_cell.angle_beta   90.00
_cell.angle_gamma   90.00
#
_symmetry.space_group_name_H-M   'P 1'
#
loop_
_entity.id
_entity.type
_entity.pdbx_description
1 polymer ?
#
loop_
_entity_poly.entity_id
_entity_poly.type
_entity_poly.pdbx_seq_one_letter_code
_entity_poly.pdbx_strand_id
1 'polypeptide(L)'
;IAAIIVKYRNISPGRVILYCDVIIIASSFFVLKSIDKMVYGYVTMAVVSYALDSVLSGANRSAQMFIFSKKYEEIADFINQQHYRGVTILDGTGLYTKENVKVVISVVRKRETGAIFRKIKEIDPTAFISMGSVMGVYGEGFDKLKL
;
A
#
# COMPACT_ATOMS: atom_id res chain seq x y z
N ILE A 1 22.73 11.25 -1.21
CA ILE A 1 22.71 11.14 -2.68
C ILE A 1 21.49 10.32 -3.14
N ALA A 2 21.30 9.07 -2.69
CA ALA A 2 20.09 8.27 -2.99
C ALA A 2 18.76 8.98 -2.62
N ALA A 3 18.70 9.63 -1.45
CA ALA A 3 17.53 10.41 -1.03
C ALA A 3 17.22 11.64 -1.93
N ILE A 4 18.23 12.17 -2.63
CA ILE A 4 18.08 13.31 -3.56
C ILE A 4 17.52 12.82 -4.91
N ILE A 5 17.92 11.62 -5.36
CA ILE A 5 17.46 11.01 -6.61
C ILE A 5 16.00 10.50 -6.49
N VAL A 6 15.64 9.95 -5.33
CA VAL A 6 14.25 9.53 -5.02
C VAL A 6 13.27 10.71 -5.03
N LYS A 7 13.74 11.95 -4.85
CA LYS A 7 12.91 13.16 -4.94
C LYS A 7 12.43 13.44 -6.38
N TYR A 8 13.10 12.91 -7.40
CA TYR A 8 12.88 13.25 -8.82
C TYR A 8 12.47 12.09 -9.75
N ARG A 9 12.45 10.82 -9.29
CA ARG A 9 11.89 9.70 -10.08
C ARG A 9 11.06 8.76 -9.23
N ASN A 10 9.91 8.35 -9.77
CA ASN A 10 8.95 7.38 -9.21
C ASN A 10 9.48 5.93 -9.24
N ILE A 11 10.73 5.73 -8.84
CA ILE A 11 11.43 4.43 -8.83
C ILE A 11 11.58 3.99 -7.37
N SER A 12 11.49 2.68 -7.08
CA SER A 12 11.67 2.20 -5.71
C SER A 12 13.03 2.66 -5.16
N PRO A 13 13.10 3.17 -3.92
CA PRO A 13 14.36 3.58 -3.31
C PRO A 13 15.43 2.49 -3.36
N GLY A 14 15.05 1.21 -3.24
CA GLY A 14 15.96 0.08 -3.36
C GLY A 14 16.60 -0.03 -4.74
N ARG A 15 15.88 0.18 -5.85
CA ARG A 15 16.48 0.17 -7.19
C ARG A 15 17.53 1.28 -7.37
N VAL A 16 17.30 2.45 -6.79
CA VAL A 16 18.27 3.57 -6.85
C VAL A 16 19.54 3.24 -6.05
N ILE A 17 19.39 2.64 -4.87
CA ILE A 17 20.52 2.17 -4.06
C ILE A 17 21.30 1.08 -4.81
N LEU A 18 20.58 0.13 -5.43
CA LEU A 18 21.16 -0.96 -6.21
C LEU A 18 22.02 -0.44 -7.38
N TYR A 19 21.56 0.58 -8.12
CA TYR A 19 22.35 1.18 -9.20
C TYR A 19 23.60 1.93 -8.69
N CYS A 20 23.50 2.66 -7.58
CA CYS A 20 24.66 3.31 -6.98
C CYS A 20 25.70 2.29 -6.51
N ASP A 21 25.25 1.20 -5.88
CA ASP A 21 26.15 0.20 -5.32
C ASP A 21 26.77 -0.69 -6.40
N VAL A 22 26.10 -0.94 -7.54
CA VAL A 22 26.72 -1.58 -8.71
C VAL A 22 27.92 -0.78 -9.20
N ILE A 23 27.85 0.56 -9.21
CA ILE A 23 28.98 1.43 -9.60
C ILE A 23 30.11 1.34 -8.56
N ILE A 24 29.78 1.31 -7.27
CA ILE A 24 30.76 1.18 -6.18
C ILE A 24 31.48 -0.18 -6.27
N ILE A 25 30.75 -1.28 -6.45
CA ILE A 25 31.34 -2.62 -6.53
C ILE A 25 32.14 -2.79 -7.83
N ALA A 26 31.67 -2.26 -8.97
CA ALA A 26 32.43 -2.23 -10.21
C ALA A 26 33.75 -1.44 -10.07
N SER A 27 33.75 -0.34 -9.33
CA SER A 27 34.99 0.41 -9.03
C SER A 27 35.91 -0.33 -8.05
N SER A 28 35.35 -1.16 -7.17
CA SER A 28 36.09 -1.97 -6.20
C SER A 28 36.86 -3.12 -6.85
N PHE A 29 36.41 -3.59 -8.03
CA PHE A 29 37.13 -4.59 -8.84
C PHE A 29 38.54 -4.11 -9.23
N PHE A 30 38.71 -2.81 -9.50
CA PHE A 30 40.01 -2.23 -9.83
C PHE A 30 40.99 -2.20 -8.64
N VAL A 31 40.49 -2.27 -7.41
CA VAL A 31 41.29 -2.10 -6.17
C VAL A 31 41.60 -3.44 -5.49
N LEU A 32 40.65 -4.37 -5.43
CA LEU A 32 40.75 -5.54 -4.54
C LEU A 32 41.30 -6.83 -5.20
N LYS A 33 41.28 -6.95 -6.53
CA LYS A 33 41.76 -8.13 -7.31
C LYS A 33 41.37 -9.53 -6.76
N SER A 34 40.32 -9.61 -5.94
CA SER A 34 39.87 -10.84 -5.29
C SER A 34 38.38 -11.02 -5.53
N ILE A 35 38.04 -12.07 -6.26
CA ILE A 35 36.66 -12.39 -6.69
C ILE A 35 35.79 -12.72 -5.47
N ASP A 36 36.33 -13.38 -4.45
CA ASP A 36 35.58 -13.82 -3.26
C ASP A 36 34.96 -12.64 -2.52
N LYS A 37 35.74 -11.58 -2.26
CA LYS A 37 35.23 -10.38 -1.57
C LYS A 37 34.16 -9.65 -2.38
N MET A 38 34.23 -9.72 -3.72
CA MET A 38 33.27 -9.09 -4.61
C MET A 38 31.92 -9.81 -4.57
N VAL A 39 31.91 -11.15 -4.56
CA VAL A 39 30.68 -11.95 -4.45
C VAL A 39 29.97 -11.70 -3.12
N TYR A 40 30.71 -11.64 -2.01
CA TYR A 40 30.14 -11.27 -0.71
C TYR A 40 29.48 -9.89 -0.74
N GLY A 41 30.13 -8.88 -1.33
CA GLY A 41 29.55 -7.55 -1.50
C GLY A 41 28.23 -7.55 -2.27
N TYR A 42 28.17 -8.27 -3.39
CA TYR A 42 26.95 -8.40 -4.20
C TYR A 42 25.80 -9.08 -3.44
N VAL A 43 26.08 -10.16 -2.70
CA VAL A 43 25.06 -10.87 -1.93
C VAL A 43 24.55 -9.98 -0.78
N THR A 44 25.44 -9.35 -0.02
CA THR A 44 25.04 -8.45 1.07
C THR A 44 24.20 -7.28 0.55
N MET A 45 24.59 -6.67 -0.57
CA MET A 45 23.83 -5.59 -1.21
C MET A 45 22.43 -6.05 -1.66
N ALA A 46 22.32 -7.22 -2.30
CA ALA A 46 21.03 -7.76 -2.72
C ALA A 46 20.09 -7.98 -1.52
N VAL A 47 20.60 -8.52 -0.41
CA VAL A 47 19.84 -8.73 0.83
C VAL A 47 19.41 -7.39 1.45
N VAL A 48 20.32 -6.42 1.56
CA VAL A 48 20.02 -5.08 2.13
C VAL A 48 18.98 -4.34 1.28
N SER A 49 19.13 -4.34 -0.05
CA SER A 49 18.17 -3.70 -0.94
C SER A 49 16.79 -4.34 -0.84
N TYR A 50 16.71 -5.67 -0.78
CA TYR A 50 15.44 -6.37 -0.63
C TYR A 50 14.79 -6.09 0.73
N ALA A 51 15.58 -6.06 1.81
CA ALA A 51 15.10 -5.72 3.14
C ALA A 51 14.55 -4.28 3.19
N LEU A 52 15.28 -3.31 2.63
CA LEU A 52 14.85 -1.92 2.56
C LEU A 52 13.55 -1.77 1.75
N ASP A 53 13.48 -2.35 0.56
CA ASP A 53 12.27 -2.30 -0.27
C ASP A 53 11.09 -2.97 0.43
N SER A 54 11.31 -4.05 1.19
CA SER A 54 10.27 -4.73 1.98
C SER A 54 9.77 -3.88 3.14
N VAL A 55 10.67 -3.22 3.88
CA VAL A 55 10.30 -2.32 4.99
C VAL A 55 9.55 -1.09 4.48
N LEU A 56 10.04 -0.47 3.41
CA LEU A 56 9.43 0.73 2.81
C LEU A 56 8.09 0.41 2.13
N SER A 57 8.01 -0.68 1.38
CA SER A 57 6.79 -1.07 0.63
C SER A 57 5.76 -1.78 1.50
N GLY A 58 6.15 -2.33 2.66
CA GLY A 58 5.25 -3.01 3.58
C GLY A 58 4.34 -2.05 4.35
N ALA A 59 4.84 -0.87 4.72
CA ALA A 59 4.13 0.06 5.61
C ALA A 59 2.97 0.84 4.96
N ASN A 60 3.00 1.04 3.64
CA ASN A 60 2.09 1.96 2.93
C ASN A 60 1.19 1.29 1.89
N ARG A 61 0.94 -0.02 1.97
CA ARG A 61 -0.04 -0.65 1.07
C ARG A 61 -1.46 -0.21 1.45
N SER A 62 -2.14 0.44 0.51
CA SER A 62 -3.54 0.80 0.64
C SER A 62 -4.43 -0.28 0.03
N ALA A 63 -5.62 -0.44 0.57
CA ALA A 63 -6.65 -1.34 0.09
C ALA A 63 -7.93 -0.55 -0.12
N GLN A 64 -8.57 -0.75 -1.27
CA GLN A 64 -9.90 -0.25 -1.54
C GLN A 64 -10.91 -1.31 -1.13
N MET A 65 -11.94 -0.89 -0.40
CA MET A 65 -13.03 -1.76 0.04
C MET A 65 -14.37 -1.24 -0.45
N PHE A 66 -15.20 -2.19 -0.87
CA PHE A 66 -16.62 -2.02 -1.14
C PHE A 66 -17.38 -2.86 -0.12
N ILE A 67 -18.21 -2.21 0.69
CA ILE A 67 -19.00 -2.86 1.74
C ILE A 67 -20.47 -2.77 1.36
N PHE A 68 -21.11 -3.93 1.29
CA PHE A 68 -22.51 -4.10 0.95
C PHE A 68 -23.26 -4.51 2.21
N SER A 69 -24.13 -3.64 2.71
CA SER A 69 -24.86 -3.85 3.97
C SER A 69 -26.14 -3.02 4.00
N LYS A 70 -27.16 -3.51 4.71
CA LYS A 70 -28.37 -2.71 5.01
C LYS A 70 -28.11 -1.63 6.06
N LYS A 71 -27.10 -1.83 6.93
CA LYS A 71 -26.68 -0.88 7.96
C LYS A 71 -25.50 -0.02 7.49
N TYR A 72 -25.58 0.46 6.25
CA TYR A 72 -24.49 1.20 5.62
C TYR A 72 -24.14 2.51 6.36
N GLU A 73 -25.12 3.18 6.98
CA GLU A 73 -24.91 4.43 7.73
C GLU A 73 -24.05 4.21 8.98
N GLU A 74 -24.41 3.22 9.81
CA GLU A 74 -23.63 2.87 11.01
C GLU A 74 -22.18 2.48 10.66
N ILE A 75 -22.00 1.74 9.56
CA ILE A 75 -20.67 1.35 9.07
C ILE A 75 -19.89 2.56 8.55
N ALA A 76 -20.54 3.44 7.78
CA ALA A 76 -19.91 4.64 7.24
C ALA A 76 -19.48 5.60 8.36
N ASP A 77 -20.32 5.82 9.36
CA ASP A 77 -20.02 6.64 10.53
C ASP A 77 -18.85 6.07 11.33
N PHE A 78 -18.83 4.76 11.54
CA PHE A 78 -17.71 4.10 12.22
C PHE A 78 -16.39 4.33 11.48
N ILE A 79 -16.35 4.11 10.17
CA ILE A 79 -15.12 4.27 9.37
C ILE A 79 -14.68 5.75 9.36
N ASN A 80 -15.62 6.68 9.27
CA ASN A 80 -15.34 8.11 9.23
C ASN A 80 -14.77 8.61 10.58
N GLN A 81 -15.38 8.22 11.70
CA GLN A 81 -15.00 8.70 13.04
C GLN A 81 -13.74 8.05 13.61
N GLN A 82 -13.59 6.72 13.48
CA GLN A 82 -12.49 5.99 14.15
C GLN A 82 -11.18 6.00 13.37
N HIS A 83 -11.25 6.17 12.05
CA HIS A 83 -10.07 6.05 11.19
C HIS A 83 -9.73 7.33 10.41
N TYR A 84 -10.50 8.42 10.56
CA TYR A 84 -10.32 9.67 9.81
C TYR A 84 -10.20 9.42 8.30
N ARG A 85 -10.99 8.48 7.79
CA ARG A 85 -10.94 8.04 6.40
C ARG A 85 -12.16 8.56 5.70
N GLY A 86 -11.95 9.14 4.52
CA GLY A 86 -13.06 9.47 3.62
C GLY A 86 -13.87 8.22 3.28
N VAL A 87 -15.18 8.38 3.30
CA VAL A 87 -16.15 7.36 2.92
C VAL A 87 -17.06 7.95 1.84
N THR A 88 -17.39 7.16 0.85
CA THR A 88 -18.33 7.54 -0.21
C THR A 88 -19.44 6.52 -0.27
N ILE A 89 -20.69 7.00 -0.34
CA ILE A 89 -21.86 6.14 -0.53
C ILE A 89 -22.17 6.10 -2.02
N LEU A 90 -22.28 4.89 -2.56
CA LEU A 90 -22.72 4.65 -3.93
C LEU A 90 -24.11 4.02 -3.91
N ASP A 91 -24.99 4.58 -4.72
CA ASP A 91 -26.34 4.06 -4.92
C ASP A 91 -26.32 3.06 -6.07
N GLY A 92 -26.83 1.87 -5.83
CA GLY A 92 -26.96 0.82 -6.82
C GLY A 92 -28.32 0.15 -6.74
N THR A 93 -28.59 -0.73 -7.70
CA THR A 93 -29.81 -1.54 -7.73
C THR A 93 -29.42 -2.99 -7.93
N GLY A 94 -29.89 -3.87 -7.05
CA GLY A 94 -29.64 -5.30 -7.18
C GLY A 94 -30.30 -5.84 -8.44
N LEU A 95 -29.54 -6.51 -9.32
CA LEU A 95 -30.11 -7.05 -10.57
C LEU A 95 -31.21 -8.09 -10.32
N TYR A 96 -30.99 -8.96 -9.33
CA TYR A 96 -31.88 -10.05 -8.96
C TYR A 96 -33.05 -9.57 -8.09
N THR A 97 -32.76 -8.86 -7.01
CA THR A 97 -33.78 -8.38 -6.05
C THR A 97 -34.57 -7.16 -6.55
N LYS A 98 -34.02 -6.40 -7.51
CA LYS A 98 -34.52 -5.08 -7.96
C LYS A 98 -34.62 -4.03 -6.86
N GLU A 99 -34.06 -4.30 -5.68
CA GLU A 99 -34.04 -3.37 -4.56
C GLU A 99 -32.90 -2.38 -4.71
N ASN A 100 -33.12 -1.16 -4.19
CA ASN A 100 -32.05 -0.18 -4.02
C ASN A 100 -31.07 -0.68 -2.96
N VAL A 101 -29.79 -0.70 -3.31
CA VAL A 101 -28.68 -1.09 -2.45
C VAL A 101 -27.74 0.09 -2.30
N LYS A 102 -27.26 0.30 -1.08
CA LYS A 102 -26.23 1.30 -0.79
C LYS A 102 -24.91 0.57 -0.59
N VAL A 103 -23.85 1.08 -1.23
CA VAL A 103 -22.50 0.50 -1.16
C VAL A 103 -21.59 1.53 -0.53
N VAL A 104 -20.93 1.14 0.56
CA VAL A 104 -19.93 1.98 1.23
C VAL A 104 -18.58 1.73 0.57
N ILE A 105 -17.99 2.80 0.02
CA ILE A 105 -16.68 2.78 -0.61
C ILE A 105 -15.72 3.52 0.31
N SER A 106 -14.61 2.86 0.67
CA SER A 106 -13.51 3.53 1.38
C SER A 106 -12.17 2.97 0.96
N VAL A 107 -11.14 3.80 1.09
CA VAL A 107 -9.75 3.41 0.85
C VAL A 107 -9.00 3.51 2.18
N VAL A 108 -8.46 2.40 2.64
CA VAL A 108 -7.83 2.28 3.97
C VAL A 108 -6.41 1.72 3.85
N ARG A 109 -5.58 1.85 4.91
CA ARG A 109 -4.31 1.12 4.93
C ARG A 109 -4.61 -0.36 5.19
N LYS A 110 -3.86 -1.25 4.55
CA LYS A 110 -4.05 -2.71 4.69
C LYS A 110 -3.93 -3.21 6.13
N ARG A 111 -3.18 -2.52 7.00
CA ARG A 111 -3.07 -2.83 8.43
C ARG A 111 -4.36 -2.55 9.24
N GLU A 112 -5.21 -1.63 8.77
CA GLU A 112 -6.43 -1.17 9.45
C GLU A 112 -7.64 -2.09 9.16
N THR A 113 -7.59 -2.84 8.06
CA THR A 113 -8.71 -3.67 7.59
C THR A 113 -9.18 -4.69 8.62
N GLY A 114 -8.27 -5.26 9.41
CA GLY A 114 -8.60 -6.26 10.42
C GLY A 114 -9.46 -5.74 11.58
N ALA A 115 -9.32 -4.47 11.95
CA ALA A 115 -10.18 -3.83 12.95
C ALA A 115 -11.55 -3.49 12.34
N ILE A 116 -11.54 -2.97 11.11
CA ILE A 116 -12.75 -2.61 10.37
C ILE A 116 -13.65 -3.83 10.14
N PHE A 117 -13.09 -4.96 9.70
CA PHE A 117 -13.86 -6.17 9.44
C PHE A 117 -14.51 -6.75 10.70
N ARG A 118 -13.81 -6.68 11.85
CA ARG A 118 -14.39 -7.08 13.13
C ARG A 118 -15.60 -6.22 13.48
N LYS A 119 -15.47 -4.90 13.38
CA LYS A 119 -16.59 -3.99 13.68
C LYS A 119 -17.75 -4.16 12.71
N ILE A 120 -17.50 -4.28 11.41
CA ILE A 120 -18.56 -4.51 10.43
C ILE A 120 -19.32 -5.79 10.76
N LYS A 121 -18.62 -6.87 11.13
CA LYS A 121 -19.26 -8.13 11.51
C LYS A 121 -20.08 -8.02 12.79
N GLU A 122 -19.68 -7.18 13.74
CA GLU A 122 -20.49 -6.87 14.94
C GLU A 122 -21.77 -6.09 14.59
N ILE A 123 -21.67 -5.11 13.68
CA ILE A 123 -22.79 -4.26 13.27
C ILE A 123 -23.79 -5.05 12.41
N ASP A 124 -23.29 -5.72 11.38
CA ASP A 124 -24.07 -6.52 10.43
C ASP A 124 -23.33 -7.83 10.09
N PRO A 125 -23.74 -8.96 10.71
CA PRO A 125 -23.20 -10.28 10.41
C PRO A 125 -23.44 -10.76 8.98
N THR A 126 -24.39 -10.16 8.27
CA THR A 126 -24.76 -10.50 6.89
C THR A 126 -24.09 -9.61 5.84
N ALA A 127 -23.29 -8.63 6.28
CA ALA A 127 -22.57 -7.74 5.37
C ALA A 127 -21.55 -8.50 4.52
N PHE A 128 -21.47 -8.13 3.24
CA PHE A 128 -20.47 -8.63 2.31
C PHE A 128 -19.45 -7.54 1.98
N ILE A 129 -18.17 -7.91 1.94
CA ILE A 129 -17.06 -6.97 1.70
C ILE A 129 -16.22 -7.48 0.54
N SER A 130 -16.05 -6.64 -0.49
CA SER A 130 -15.09 -6.85 -1.57
C SER A 130 -13.88 -5.94 -1.35
N MET A 131 -12.68 -6.50 -1.32
CA MET A 131 -11.44 -5.75 -1.06
C MET A 131 -10.43 -5.97 -2.18
N GLY A 132 -9.90 -4.87 -2.73
CA GLY A 132 -8.82 -4.87 -3.72
C GLY A 132 -7.57 -4.19 -3.18
N SER A 133 -6.40 -4.72 -3.54
CA SER A 133 -5.14 -4.00 -3.32
C SER A 133 -5.00 -2.91 -4.37
N VAL A 134 -4.79 -1.67 -3.94
CA VAL A 134 -4.54 -0.55 -4.86
C VAL A 134 -3.06 -0.22 -4.89
N MET A 135 -2.50 0.00 -6.08
CA MET A 135 -1.07 0.26 -6.25
C MET A 135 -0.66 1.64 -5.73
N GLY A 136 -1.55 2.62 -5.83
CA GLY A 136 -1.30 3.98 -5.38
C GLY A 136 -2.61 4.71 -5.14
N VAL A 137 -2.61 5.57 -4.13
CA VAL A 137 -3.72 6.45 -3.77
C VAL A 137 -3.11 7.81 -3.52
N TYR A 138 -3.65 8.84 -4.17
CA TYR A 138 -3.07 10.17 -4.14
C TYR A 138 -4.12 11.21 -3.78
N GLY A 139 -3.74 12.21 -2.98
CA GLY A 139 -4.64 13.30 -2.57
C GLY A 139 -4.84 13.39 -1.05
N GLU A 140 -5.94 14.02 -0.64
CA GLU A 140 -6.26 14.32 0.76
C GLU A 140 -6.22 13.07 1.65
N GLY A 141 -5.33 13.08 2.65
CA GLY A 141 -5.11 11.94 3.57
C GLY A 141 -4.18 10.84 3.05
N PHE A 142 -3.65 10.95 1.83
CA PHE A 142 -2.74 9.99 1.19
C PHE A 142 -1.47 10.68 0.67
N ASP A 143 -0.65 9.94 -0.10
CA ASP A 143 0.55 10.49 -0.72
C ASP A 143 0.17 11.62 -1.68
N LYS A 144 0.99 12.67 -1.74
CA LYS A 144 0.74 13.78 -2.66
C LYS A 144 0.87 13.29 -4.10
N LEU A 145 -0.04 13.73 -4.98
CA LEU A 145 0.09 13.52 -6.41
C LEU A 145 1.37 14.23 -6.88
N LYS A 146 2.40 13.47 -7.25
CA LYS A 146 3.62 13.98 -7.87
C LYS A 146 3.51 13.67 -9.36
N LEU A 147 3.31 14.71 -10.16
CA LEU A 147 3.40 14.67 -11.63
C LEU A 147 4.84 14.40 -12.07
#